data_AF-A0A973WN43-F1
#
_entry.id   AF-A0A973WN43-F1
#
_cell.length_a   1.000
_cell.length_b   1.000
_cell.length_c   1.000
_cell.angle_alpha   90.00
_cell.angle_beta   90.00
_cell.angle_gamma   90.00
#
_symmetry.space_group_name_H-M   'P 1'
#
loop_
_entity.id
_entity.type
_entity.pdbx_description
1 polymer ?
#
loop_
_entity_poly.entity_id
_entity_poly.type
_entity_poly.pdbx_seq_one_letter_code
_entity_poly.pdbx_strand_id
1 'polypeptide(L)'
;MIGSLMMCVGVLVLLFGMLAGIVMGIQHDFTLGPAHAHLNLVGGVLLFLFGLYYRLVPAAGTMLLARIQGWLHIVGGILFPAGVAAVLLKGPAFEAAPIVGSLMVVAAMALFTVVVFRTSRA
;
A
#
# COMPACT_ATOMS: atom_id res chain seq x y z
N MET A 1 -1.02 12.26 -13.63
CA MET A 1 -0.72 10.84 -13.90
C MET A 1 -0.85 10.05 -12.60
N ILE A 2 -1.35 8.81 -12.64
CA ILE A 2 -1.57 7.98 -11.43
C ILE A 2 -0.27 7.82 -10.61
N GLY A 3 0.89 7.72 -11.26
CA GLY A 3 2.17 7.56 -10.58
C GLY A 3 2.52 8.70 -9.61
N SER A 4 2.27 9.96 -9.97
CA SER A 4 2.49 11.09 -9.06
C SER A 4 1.58 11.05 -7.85
N LEU A 5 0.30 10.66 -8.04
CA LEU A 5 -0.63 10.49 -6.93
C LEU A 5 -0.15 9.40 -5.96
N MET A 6 0.28 8.26 -6.49
CA MET A 6 0.82 7.15 -5.68
C MET A 6 2.05 7.58 -4.87
N MET A 7 2.95 8.37 -5.46
CA MET A 7 4.10 8.90 -4.74
C MET A 7 3.68 9.86 -3.61
N CYS A 8 2.77 10.81 -3.88
CA CYS A 8 2.28 11.74 -2.87
C CYS A 8 1.58 11.01 -1.70
N VAL A 9 0.68 10.06 -2.02
CA VAL A 9 0.01 9.25 -1.01
C VAL A 9 1.02 8.40 -0.23
N GLY A 10 1.96 7.76 -0.92
CA GLY A 10 2.99 6.93 -0.29
C GLY A 10 3.84 7.70 0.72
N VAL A 11 4.28 8.92 0.39
CA VAL A 11 5.05 9.77 1.33
C VAL A 11 4.23 10.15 2.56
N LEU A 12 2.95 10.48 2.38
CA LEU A 12 2.07 10.79 3.51
C LEU A 12 1.87 9.55 4.40
N VAL A 13 1.62 8.39 3.81
CA VAL A 13 1.45 7.13 4.54
C VAL A 13 2.72 6.77 5.32
N LEU A 14 3.90 6.95 4.71
CA LEU A 14 5.19 6.73 5.38
C LEU A 14 5.36 7.66 6.59
N LEU A 15 5.01 8.94 6.44
CA LEU A 15 5.09 9.89 7.54
C LEU A 15 4.17 9.46 8.70
N PHE A 16 2.91 9.13 8.40
CA PHE A 16 1.96 8.68 9.42
C PHE A 16 2.41 7.38 10.09
N GLY A 17 2.92 6.41 9.33
CA GLY A 17 3.44 5.18 9.90
C GLY A 17 4.63 5.46 10.80
N MET A 18 5.63 6.24 10.39
CA MET A 18 6.75 6.62 11.27
C MET A 18 6.29 7.27 12.58
N LEU A 19 5.32 8.19 12.52
CA LEU A 19 4.74 8.80 13.72
C LEU A 19 4.08 7.76 14.63
N ALA A 20 3.32 6.81 14.07
CA ALA A 20 2.74 5.71 14.83
C ALA A 20 3.81 4.81 15.48
N GLY A 21 4.94 4.60 14.81
CA GLY A 21 6.09 3.86 15.36
C GLY A 21 6.69 4.54 16.58
N ILE A 22 6.85 5.86 16.52
CA ILE A 22 7.35 6.67 17.66
C ILE A 22 6.37 6.58 18.84
N VAL A 23 5.06 6.71 18.59
CA VAL A 23 4.03 6.60 19.63
C VAL A 23 4.10 5.24 20.36
N MET A 24 4.18 4.13 19.60
CA MET A 24 4.35 2.80 20.19
C MET A 24 5.63 2.70 21.03
N GLY A 25 6.74 3.26 20.53
CA GLY A 25 8.01 3.31 21.25
C GLY A 25 7.94 4.08 22.56
N ILE A 26 7.27 5.24 22.58
CA ILE A 26 7.07 6.05 23.80
C ILE A 26 6.21 5.29 24.81
N GLN A 27 5.18 4.59 24.34
CA GLN A 27 4.25 3.86 25.20
C GLN A 27 4.79 2.50 25.66
N HIS A 28 5.90 2.02 25.08
CA HIS A 28 6.38 0.65 25.23
C HIS A 28 5.31 -0.42 24.92
N ASP A 29 4.35 -0.07 24.06
CA ASP A 29 3.27 -0.95 23.62
C ASP A 29 3.39 -1.16 22.10
N PHE A 30 3.77 -2.38 21.71
CA PHE A 30 3.97 -2.78 20.33
C PHE A 30 2.83 -3.63 19.79
N THR A 31 1.65 -3.61 20.43
CA THR A 31 0.47 -4.34 19.99
C THR A 31 0.14 -4.05 18.52
N LEU A 32 0.26 -2.78 18.09
CA LEU A 32 0.01 -2.34 16.71
C LEU A 32 1.23 -2.51 15.77
N GLY A 33 2.30 -3.17 16.21
CA GLY A 33 3.52 -3.39 15.45
C GLY A 33 3.27 -3.96 14.04
N PRO A 34 2.46 -5.03 13.87
CA PRO A 34 2.13 -5.58 12.56
C PRO A 34 1.41 -4.56 11.65
N ALA A 35 0.44 -3.83 12.20
CA ALA A 35 -0.31 -2.83 11.43
C ALA A 35 0.60 -1.67 10.98
N HIS A 36 1.43 -1.14 11.88
CA HIS A 36 2.42 -0.11 11.55
C HIS A 36 3.39 -0.57 10.45
N ALA A 37 3.96 -1.77 10.59
CA ALA A 37 4.93 -2.29 9.64
C ALA A 37 4.31 -2.48 8.25
N HIS A 38 3.10 -3.05 8.16
CA HIS A 38 2.39 -3.19 6.89
C HIS A 38 1.98 -1.84 6.29
N LEU A 39 1.58 -0.86 7.11
CA LEU A 39 1.26 0.49 6.63
C LEU A 39 2.47 1.14 5.97
N ASN A 40 3.63 1.11 6.62
CA ASN A 40 4.85 1.69 6.09
C ASN A 40 5.35 0.96 4.84
N LEU A 41 5.42 -0.37 4.87
CA LEU A 41 5.98 -1.14 3.76
C LEU A 41 5.01 -1.23 2.57
N VAL A 42 3.78 -1.66 2.81
CA VAL A 42 2.80 -1.95 1.75
C VAL A 42 2.07 -0.68 1.30
N GLY A 43 1.57 0.11 2.26
CA GLY A 43 0.85 1.35 1.97
C GLY A 43 1.78 2.52 1.60
N GLY A 44 3.02 2.51 2.10
CA GLY A 44 4.01 3.56 1.88
C GLY A 44 5.03 3.22 0.79
N VAL A 45 6.02 2.37 1.12
CA VAL A 45 7.19 2.08 0.27
C VAL A 45 6.78 1.49 -1.07
N LEU A 46 6.00 0.40 -1.10
CA LEU A 46 5.58 -0.23 -2.36
C LEU A 46 4.78 0.75 -3.23
N LEU A 47 3.86 1.50 -2.62
CA LEU A 47 3.04 2.48 -3.33
C LEU A 47 3.92 3.57 -3.98
N PHE A 48 4.92 4.08 -3.26
CA PHE A 48 5.88 5.04 -3.78
C PHE A 48 6.69 4.45 -4.94
N LEU A 49 7.20 3.22 -4.79
CA LEU A 49 7.99 2.54 -5.82
C LEU A 49 7.19 2.28 -7.10
N PHE A 50 5.92 1.90 -7.00
CA PHE A 50 5.06 1.77 -8.17
C PHE A 50 4.85 3.11 -8.88
N GLY A 51 4.61 4.17 -8.10
CA GLY A 51 4.48 5.53 -8.64
C GLY A 51 5.75 5.99 -9.35
N LEU A 52 6.92 5.69 -8.77
CA LEU A 52 8.23 5.95 -9.36
C LEU A 52 8.42 5.15 -10.67
N TYR A 53 8.08 3.86 -10.68
CA TYR A 53 8.16 3.01 -11.87
C TYR A 53 7.34 3.57 -13.02
N TYR A 54 6.09 3.98 -12.77
CA TYR A 54 5.24 4.58 -13.80
C TYR A 54 5.71 5.94 -14.31
N ARG A 55 6.57 6.65 -13.56
CA ARG A 55 7.23 7.86 -14.03
C ARG A 55 8.49 7.56 -14.84
N LEU A 56 9.26 6.55 -14.44
CA LEU A 56 10.49 6.16 -15.12
C LEU A 56 10.25 5.37 -16.40
N VAL A 57 9.11 4.69 -16.51
CA VAL A 57 8.71 3.90 -17.68
C VAL A 57 7.42 4.50 -18.27
N PRO A 58 7.50 5.53 -19.14
CA PRO A 58 6.33 6.21 -19.68
C PRO A 58 5.31 5.29 -20.35
N ALA A 59 5.80 4.25 -21.04
CA ALA A 59 4.95 3.22 -21.66
C ALA A 59 4.10 2.44 -20.65
N ALA A 60 4.58 2.24 -19.43
CA ALA A 60 3.81 1.66 -18.33
C ALA A 60 2.79 2.65 -17.79
N GLY A 61 3.19 3.90 -17.58
CA GLY A 61 2.39 4.95 -16.95
C GLY A 61 1.15 5.38 -17.74
N THR A 62 1.09 5.11 -19.05
CA THR A 62 -0.08 5.39 -19.90
C THR A 62 -1.08 4.24 -19.98
N MET A 63 -0.74 3.05 -19.47
CA MET A 63 -1.63 1.89 -19.52
C MET A 63 -2.86 2.04 -18.62
N LEU A 64 -4.02 1.59 -19.10
CA LEU A 64 -5.22 1.47 -18.25
C LEU A 64 -4.97 0.56 -17.04
N LEU A 65 -4.18 -0.51 -17.24
CA LEU A 65 -3.76 -1.42 -16.17
C LEU A 65 -3.04 -0.71 -15.03
N ALA A 66 -2.20 0.29 -15.33
CA ALA A 66 -1.50 1.06 -14.31
C ALA A 66 -2.46 1.90 -13.46
N ARG A 67 -3.55 2.42 -14.06
CA ARG A 67 -4.59 3.14 -13.31
C ARG A 67 -5.38 2.21 -12.39
N ILE A 68 -5.79 1.05 -12.88
CA ILE A 68 -6.53 0.06 -12.09
C ILE A 68 -5.65 -0.45 -10.94
N GLN A 69 -4.43 -0.86 -11.26
CA GLN A 69 -3.44 -1.29 -10.27
C GLN A 69 -3.20 -0.23 -9.20
N GLY A 70 -2.99 1.03 -9.62
CA GLY A 70 -2.71 2.13 -8.72
C GLY A 70 -3.83 2.38 -7.71
N TRP A 71 -5.08 2.45 -8.17
CA TRP A 71 -6.23 2.63 -7.28
C TRP A 71 -6.44 1.44 -6.35
N LEU A 72 -6.28 0.23 -6.87
CA LEU A 72 -6.43 -0.99 -6.08
C LEU A 72 -5.37 -1.05 -4.97
N HIS A 73 -4.13 -0.65 -5.25
CA HIS A 73 -3.06 -0.61 -4.25
C HIS A 73 -3.22 0.55 -3.27
N ILE A 74 -3.69 1.72 -3.68
CA ILE A 74 -3.98 2.84 -2.76
C ILE A 74 -5.02 2.42 -1.72
N VAL A 75 -6.14 1.85 -2.18
CA VAL A 75 -7.22 1.45 -1.25
C VAL A 75 -6.80 0.23 -0.44
N GLY A 76 -6.28 -0.81 -1.08
CA GLY A 76 -5.86 -2.04 -0.42
C GLY A 76 -4.72 -1.81 0.58
N GLY A 77 -3.72 -1.01 0.21
CA GLY A 77 -2.54 -0.72 1.03
C GLY A 77 -2.84 0.10 2.29
N ILE A 78 -3.98 0.79 2.35
CA ILE A 78 -4.48 1.47 3.56
C ILE A 78 -5.46 0.57 4.32
N LEU A 79 -6.41 -0.04 3.61
CA LEU A 79 -7.45 -0.88 4.20
C LEU A 79 -6.88 -2.10 4.92
N PHE A 80 -5.86 -2.75 4.36
CA PHE A 80 -5.25 -3.93 4.97
C PHE A 80 -4.62 -3.60 6.34
N PRO A 81 -3.65 -2.68 6.45
CA PRO A 81 -3.04 -2.34 7.74
C PRO A 81 -4.03 -1.73 8.73
N ALA A 82 -4.96 -0.87 8.27
CA ALA A 82 -6.00 -0.31 9.12
C ALA A 82 -6.96 -1.39 9.66
N GLY A 83 -7.29 -2.38 8.83
CA GLY A 83 -8.06 -3.54 9.22
C GLY A 83 -7.35 -4.41 10.25
N VAL A 84 -6.03 -4.63 10.09
CA VAL A 84 -5.22 -5.32 11.10
C VAL A 84 -5.25 -4.57 12.43
N ALA A 85 -5.07 -3.24 12.41
CA ALA A 85 -5.18 -2.42 13.61
C ALA A 85 -6.58 -2.54 14.27
N ALA A 86 -7.65 -2.53 13.47
CA ALA A 86 -9.01 -2.67 13.97
C ALA A 86 -9.24 -4.03 14.66
N VAL A 87 -8.74 -5.13 14.08
CA VAL A 87 -8.83 -6.47 14.68
C VAL A 87 -8.08 -6.53 16.01
N LEU A 88 -6.86 -5.97 16.05
CA LEU A 88 -6.04 -5.98 17.27
C LEU A 88 -6.65 -5.13 18.40
N LEU A 89 -7.33 -4.02 18.07
CA LEU A 89 -7.92 -3.12 19.07
C LEU A 89 -9.35 -3.48 19.47
N LYS A 90 -10.14 -4.06 18.55
CA LYS A 90 -11.59 -4.23 18.72
C LYS A 90 -12.06 -5.68 18.58
N GLY A 91 -11.17 -6.62 18.24
CA GLY A 91 -11.45 -8.04 18.15
C GLY A 91 -11.88 -8.53 16.75
N PRO A 92 -12.25 -9.82 16.64
CA PRO A 92 -12.37 -10.55 15.37
C PRO A 92 -13.53 -10.08 14.47
N ALA A 93 -14.49 -9.31 15.00
CA ALA A 93 -15.59 -8.77 14.20
C ALA A 93 -15.13 -7.89 13.02
N PHE A 94 -13.88 -7.41 13.04
CA PHE A 94 -13.30 -6.57 12.00
C PHE A 94 -12.45 -7.33 10.97
N GLU A 95 -12.36 -8.67 11.05
CA GLU A 95 -11.51 -9.50 10.18
C GLU A 95 -11.80 -9.37 8.68
N ALA A 96 -13.03 -9.01 8.31
CA ALA A 96 -13.38 -8.76 6.91
C ALA A 96 -12.53 -7.65 6.27
N ALA A 97 -12.17 -6.59 7.02
CA ALA A 97 -11.40 -5.47 6.50
C ALA A 97 -9.97 -5.85 6.06
N PRO A 98 -9.12 -6.49 6.89
CA PRO A 98 -7.79 -6.91 6.45
C PRO A 98 -7.85 -8.00 5.37
N ILE A 99 -8.85 -8.88 5.37
CA ILE A 99 -9.03 -9.88 4.30
C ILE A 99 -9.30 -9.19 2.96
N VAL A 100 -10.29 -8.30 2.89
CA VAL A 100 -10.60 -7.57 1.65
C VAL A 100 -9.41 -6.72 1.22
N GLY A 101 -8.78 -5.99 2.14
CA GLY A 101 -7.61 -5.16 1.84
C GLY A 101 -6.44 -5.98 1.28
N SER A 102 -6.15 -7.15 1.87
CA SER A 102 -5.05 -8.01 1.40
C SER A 102 -5.32 -8.60 0.01
N LEU A 103 -6.56 -9.00 -0.28
CA LEU A 103 -6.96 -9.46 -1.62
C LEU A 103 -6.80 -8.35 -2.68
N MET A 104 -7.15 -7.11 -2.34
CA MET A 104 -6.91 -5.96 -3.20
C MET A 104 -5.41 -5.76 -3.46
N VAL A 105 -4.58 -5.82 -2.43
CA VAL A 105 -3.12 -5.70 -2.57
C VAL A 105 -2.55 -6.81 -3.46
N VAL A 106 -2.99 -8.06 -3.30
CA VAL A 106 -2.55 -9.19 -4.13
C VAL A 106 -2.94 -8.97 -5.59
N ALA A 107 -4.19 -8.60 -5.85
CA ALA A 107 -4.66 -8.31 -7.19
C ALA A 107 -3.89 -7.12 -7.81
N ALA A 108 -3.57 -6.09 -7.03
CA ALA A 108 -2.76 -4.97 -7.48
C ALA A 108 -1.34 -5.42 -7.83
N MET A 109 -0.71 -6.26 -7.00
CA MET A 109 0.61 -6.80 -7.29
C MET A 109 0.59 -7.65 -8.58
N ALA A 110 -0.41 -8.50 -8.76
CA ALA A 110 -0.54 -9.30 -9.99
C ALA A 110 -0.66 -8.43 -11.25
N LEU A 111 -1.44 -7.35 -11.19
CA LEU A 111 -1.51 -6.38 -12.29
C LEU A 111 -0.17 -5.68 -12.52
N PHE A 112 0.53 -5.29 -11.45
CA PHE A 112 1.85 -4.66 -11.56
C PHE A 112 2.86 -5.62 -12.20
N THR A 113 2.85 -6.90 -11.81
CA THR A 113 3.63 -7.95 -12.47
C THR A 113 3.36 -7.96 -13.98
N VAL A 114 2.10 -8.04 -14.40
CA VAL A 114 1.76 -8.03 -15.83
C VAL A 114 2.28 -6.76 -16.53
N VAL A 115 2.16 -5.59 -15.90
CA VAL A 115 2.67 -4.34 -16.47
C VAL A 115 4.18 -4.40 -16.67
N VAL A 116 4.95 -4.72 -15.62
CA VAL A 116 6.42 -4.77 -15.67
C VAL A 116 6.91 -5.76 -16.72
N PHE A 117 6.33 -6.96 -16.78
CA PHE A 117 6.71 -7.97 -17.76
C PHE A 117 6.39 -7.54 -19.20
N ARG A 118 5.29 -6.83 -19.43
CA ARG A 118 4.95 -6.30 -20.77
C ARG A 118 5.88 -5.17 -21.20
N THR A 119 6.27 -4.30 -20.28
CA THR A 119 7.10 -3.12 -20.60
C THR A 119 8.59 -3.41 -20.60
N SER A 120 9.04 -4.50 -19.97
CA SER A 120 10.44 -4.97 -20.04
C SER A 120 10.84 -5.59 -21.38
N ARG A 121 9.85 -5.95 -22.21
CA ARG A 121 10.06 -6.58 -23.52
C ARG A 121 9.93 -5.60 -24.69
N ALA A 122 9.65 -4.33 -24.40
CA ALA A 122 9.49 -3.25 -25.37
C ALA A 122 10.77 -2.42 -25.41
#